data_AF-A0A375ADS0-F1
#
_entry.id   AF-A0A375ADS0-F1
#
_cell.length_a   1.000
_cell.length_b   1.000
_cell.length_c   1.000
_cell.angle_alpha   90.00
_cell.angle_beta   90.00
_cell.angle_gamma   90.00
#
_symmetry.space_group_name_H-M   'P 1'
#
loop_
_entity.id
_entity.type
_entity.pdbx_description
1 polymer ?
#
loop_
_entity_poly.entity_id
_entity_poly.type
_entity_poly.pdbx_seq_one_letter_code
_entity_poly.pdbx_strand_id
1 'polypeptide(L)'
;MFKRFTLLVVEYIREKFVWAKKKPIPSDVEHDKRIAENYVFDEIQGIYVPRAEYERRAKFNRDDYKPTADEIRRFPKRPQQNSSDGSVLPYAPSSQLKSFASPKMSARSFRNIIK
;
A
#
# COMPACT_ATOMS: atom_id res chain seq x y z
N MET A 1 -34.70 -32.67 -53.40
CA MET A 1 -33.28 -32.63 -52.98
C MET A 1 -32.95 -31.42 -52.11
N PHE A 2 -33.24 -30.19 -52.55
CA PHE A 2 -32.91 -28.96 -51.82
C PHE A 2 -33.42 -28.90 -50.36
N LYS A 3 -34.66 -29.34 -50.10
CA LYS A 3 -35.27 -29.33 -48.76
C LYS A 3 -34.50 -30.16 -47.71
N ARG A 4 -33.84 -31.24 -48.13
CA ARG A 4 -33.03 -32.09 -47.22
C ARG A 4 -31.62 -31.51 -47.04
N PHE A 5 -31.09 -30.87 -48.08
CA PHE A 5 -29.77 -30.26 -48.06
C PHE A 5 -29.71 -29.04 -47.12
N THR A 6 -30.75 -28.20 -47.11
CA THR A 6 -30.79 -27.02 -46.23
C THR A 6 -30.81 -27.39 -44.75
N LEU A 7 -31.46 -28.50 -44.38
CA LEU A 7 -31.43 -29.00 -43.00
C LEU A 7 -30.01 -29.37 -42.56
N LEU A 8 -29.28 -30.11 -43.40
CA LEU A 8 -27.90 -30.50 -43.13
C LEU A 8 -26.96 -29.29 -43.04
N VAL A 9 -27.13 -28.29 -43.91
CA VAL A 9 -26.33 -27.06 -43.88
C VAL A 9 -26.62 -26.24 -42.63
N VAL A 10 -27.88 -26.12 -42.23
CA VAL A 10 -28.26 -25.37 -41.01
C VAL A 10 -27.73 -26.05 -39.75
N GLU A 11 -27.82 -27.38 -39.67
CA GLU A 11 -27.30 -28.16 -38.55
C GLU A 11 -25.77 -28.05 -38.44
N TYR A 12 -25.08 -28.17 -39.58
CA TYR A 12 -23.62 -27.99 -39.67
C TYR A 12 -23.18 -26.57 -39.25
N ILE A 13 -23.86 -25.52 -39.74
CA ILE A 13 -23.54 -24.14 -39.37
C ILE A 13 -23.77 -23.93 -37.87
N ARG A 14 -24.85 -24.49 -37.29
CA ARG A 14 -25.13 -24.39 -35.85
C ARG A 14 -24.07 -25.07 -35.00
N GLU A 15 -23.68 -26.31 -35.33
CA GLU A 15 -22.58 -27.00 -34.63
C GLU A 15 -21.26 -26.22 -34.73
N LYS A 16 -20.90 -25.74 -35.92
CA LYS A 16 -19.66 -24.97 -36.13
C LYS A 16 -19.70 -23.59 -35.44
N PHE A 17 -20.85 -22.92 -35.38
CA PHE A 17 -21.00 -21.64 -34.69
C PHE A 17 -20.96 -21.78 -33.17
N VAL A 18 -21.47 -22.88 -32.60
CA VAL A 18 -21.37 -23.14 -31.16
C VAL A 18 -19.90 -23.26 -30.73
N TRP A 19 -19.04 -23.84 -31.57
CA TRP A 19 -17.59 -23.89 -31.32
C TRP A 19 -16.94 -22.49 -31.40
N ALA A 20 -17.37 -21.67 -32.35
CA ALA A 20 -16.88 -20.30 -32.52
C ALA A 20 -17.40 -19.29 -31.47
N LYS A 21 -18.50 -19.62 -30.78
CA LYS A 21 -19.13 -18.76 -29.75
C LYS A 21 -18.43 -18.84 -28.40
N LYS A 22 -17.50 -19.77 -28.17
CA LYS A 22 -16.59 -19.71 -27.02
C LYS A 22 -15.59 -18.57 -27.23
N LYS A 23 -16.04 -17.35 -26.95
CA LYS A 23 -15.14 -16.20 -26.74
C LYS A 23 -14.13 -16.64 -25.66
N PRO A 24 -12.81 -16.55 -25.90
CA PRO A 24 -11.84 -16.78 -24.84
C PRO A 24 -12.17 -15.80 -23.72
N ILE A 25 -12.26 -16.30 -22.48
CA ILE A 25 -12.46 -15.45 -21.31
C ILE A 25 -11.29 -14.47 -21.31
N PRO A 26 -11.54 -13.15 -21.40
CA PRO A 26 -10.45 -12.19 -21.37
C PRO A 26 -9.74 -12.33 -20.02
N SER A 27 -8.42 -12.45 -20.06
CA SER A 27 -7.57 -12.57 -18.86
C SER A 27 -7.79 -11.43 -17.86
N ASP A 28 -8.36 -10.32 -18.31
CA ASP A 28 -8.70 -9.16 -17.50
C ASP A 28 -9.75 -9.46 -16.44
N VAL A 29 -10.72 -10.34 -16.72
CA VAL A 29 -11.81 -10.64 -15.78
C VAL A 29 -11.27 -11.30 -14.50
N GLU A 30 -10.25 -12.14 -14.63
CA GLU A 30 -9.60 -12.77 -13.47
C GLU A 30 -8.71 -11.77 -12.71
N HIS A 31 -8.10 -10.80 -13.40
CA HIS A 31 -7.30 -9.76 -12.77
C HIS A 31 -8.17 -8.74 -12.03
N ASP A 32 -9.22 -8.23 -12.67
CA ASP A 32 -10.18 -7.31 -12.09
C ASP A 32 -10.84 -7.93 -10.86
N LYS A 33 -11.20 -9.22 -10.93
CA LYS A 33 -11.72 -9.96 -9.78
C LYS A 33 -10.71 -10.00 -8.63
N ARG A 34 -9.44 -10.32 -8.91
CA ARG A 34 -8.38 -10.29 -7.88
C ARG A 34 -8.14 -8.90 -7.31
N ILE A 35 -8.27 -7.85 -8.11
CA ILE A 35 -8.12 -6.47 -7.64
C ILE A 35 -9.30 -6.09 -6.74
N ALA A 36 -10.53 -6.35 -7.19
CA ALA A 36 -11.76 -6.06 -6.44
C ALA A 36 -11.84 -6.82 -5.11
N GLU A 37 -11.28 -8.02 -5.04
CA GLU A 37 -11.28 -8.84 -3.82
C GLU A 37 -10.18 -8.41 -2.82
N ASN A 38 -9.01 -7.97 -3.31
CA ASN A 38 -7.84 -7.70 -2.45
C ASN A 38 -7.58 -6.24 -2.15
N TYR A 39 -8.18 -5.29 -2.87
CA TYR A 39 -7.95 -3.86 -2.69
C TYR A 39 -9.21 -3.13 -2.25
N VAL A 40 -9.03 -2.19 -1.32
CA VAL A 40 -10.06 -1.30 -0.80
C VAL A 40 -9.63 0.14 -1.07
N PHE A 41 -10.58 1.00 -1.42
CA PHE A 41 -10.32 2.42 -1.59
C PHE A 41 -10.18 3.09 -0.21
N ASP A 42 -9.02 3.68 0.06
CA ASP A 42 -8.78 4.46 1.27
C ASP A 42 -9.16 5.92 0.99
N GLU A 43 -10.27 6.39 1.56
CA GLU A 43 -10.79 7.75 1.36
C GLU A 43 -9.86 8.84 1.88
N ILE A 44 -9.05 8.53 2.91
CA ILE A 44 -8.17 9.51 3.55
C ILE A 44 -6.96 9.77 2.66
N GLN A 45 -6.39 8.71 2.07
CA GLN A 45 -5.23 8.81 1.18
C GLN A 45 -5.60 8.97 -0.29
N GLY A 46 -6.85 8.70 -0.67
CA GLY A 46 -7.34 8.77 -2.05
C GLY A 46 -6.74 7.71 -2.98
N ILE A 47 -6.27 6.58 -2.45
CA ILE A 47 -5.59 5.52 -3.20
C ILE A 47 -6.19 4.14 -2.88
N TYR A 48 -6.09 3.20 -3.83
CA TYR A 48 -6.41 1.79 -3.58
C TYR A 48 -5.29 1.11 -2.80
N VAL A 49 -5.63 0.59 -1.63
CA VAL A 49 -4.71 -0.08 -0.71
C VAL A 49 -5.13 -1.54 -0.54
N PRO A 50 -4.20 -2.49 -0.41
CA PRO A 50 -4.55 -3.87 -0.07
C PRO A 50 -5.38 -3.93 1.22
N ARG A 51 -6.42 -4.74 1.23
CA ARG A 51 -7.37 -4.87 2.34
C ARG A 51 -6.68 -5.17 3.67
N ALA A 52 -5.69 -6.06 3.66
CA ALA A 52 -4.92 -6.40 4.87
C ALA A 52 -4.17 -5.20 5.46
N GLU A 53 -3.71 -4.26 4.61
CA GLU A 53 -3.04 -3.05 5.07
C GLU A 53 -4.04 -1.99 5.53
N TYR A 54 -5.13 -1.82 4.80
CA TYR A 54 -6.24 -0.95 5.21
C TYR A 54 -6.79 -1.35 6.59
N GLU A 55 -7.05 -2.64 6.81
CA GLU A 55 -7.53 -3.15 8.10
C GLU A 55 -6.52 -2.94 9.23
N ARG A 56 -5.21 -3.09 8.97
CA ARG A 56 -4.16 -2.81 9.96
C ARG A 56 -4.12 -1.34 10.36
N ARG A 57 -4.23 -0.43 9.39
CA ARG A 57 -4.29 1.03 9.66
C ARG A 57 -5.55 1.40 10.43
N ALA A 58 -6.69 0.89 10.00
CA ALA A 58 -7.96 1.08 10.70
C ALA A 58 -7.92 0.54 12.13
N LYS A 59 -7.28 -0.63 12.35
CA LYS A 59 -7.07 -1.20 13.68
C LYS A 59 -6.15 -0.32 14.53
N PHE A 60 -5.04 0.18 13.96
CA PHE A 60 -4.10 1.04 14.65
C PHE A 60 -4.73 2.37 15.10
N ASN A 61 -5.64 2.93 14.30
CA ASN A 61 -6.32 4.19 14.59
C ASN A 61 -7.51 4.04 15.56
N ARG A 62 -7.84 2.82 16.03
CA ARG A 62 -8.90 2.63 17.03
C ARG A 62 -8.35 2.92 18.42
N ASP A 63 -9.11 3.69 19.20
CA ASP A 63 -8.74 4.04 20.59
C ASP A 63 -8.58 2.80 21.50
N ASP A 64 -9.33 1.73 21.21
CA ASP A 64 -9.30 0.49 21.99
C ASP A 64 -8.17 -0.48 21.58
N TYR A 65 -7.34 -0.12 20.60
CA TYR A 65 -6.31 -1.03 20.11
C TYR A 65 -5.14 -1.16 21.10
N LYS A 66 -4.92 -2.40 21.55
CA LYS A 66 -3.77 -2.79 22.36
C LYS A 66 -2.86 -3.70 21.52
N PRO A 67 -1.65 -3.26 21.14
CA PRO A 67 -0.72 -4.08 20.37
C PRO A 67 -0.34 -5.36 21.11
N THR A 68 -0.22 -6.48 20.39
CA THR A 68 0.25 -7.75 20.95
C THR A 68 1.77 -7.70 21.16
N ALA A 69 2.31 -8.44 22.13
CA ALA A 69 3.76 -8.46 22.40
C ALA A 69 4.62 -8.80 21.15
N ASP A 70 4.11 -9.64 20.25
CA ASP A 70 4.76 -9.99 18.99
C ASP A 70 4.78 -8.83 17.97
N GLU A 71 3.79 -7.93 18.05
CA GLU A 71 3.66 -6.74 17.18
C GLU A 71 4.55 -5.59 17.68
N ILE A 72 4.83 -5.52 18.98
CA ILE A 72 5.67 -4.49 19.60
C ILE A 72 7.14 -4.82 19.36
N ARG A 73 7.61 -4.54 18.14
CA ARG A 73 9.03 -4.49 17.85
C ARG A 73 9.57 -3.13 18.24
N ARG A 74 10.34 -3.07 19.33
CA ARG A 74 11.14 -1.89 19.66
C ARG A 74 12.05 -1.59 18.48
N PHE A 75 12.15 -0.32 18.10
CA PHE A 75 13.15 0.10 17.13
C PHE A 75 14.53 -0.37 17.63
N PRO A 76 15.37 -0.94 16.74
CA PRO A 76 16.73 -1.26 17.11
C PRO A 76 17.39 0.01 17.66
N LYS A 77 18.15 -0.13 18.75
CA LYS A 77 18.88 1.00 19.31
C LYS A 77 19.72 1.61 18.19
N ARG A 78 19.63 2.93 18.02
CA ARG A 78 20.49 3.66 17.09
C ARG A 78 21.93 3.23 17.37
N PRO A 79 22.70 2.79 16.35
CA PRO A 79 24.12 2.53 16.54
C PRO A 79 24.75 3.79 17.14
N GLN A 80 25.24 3.68 18.38
CA GLN A 80 26.13 4.69 18.91
C GLN A 80 27.36 4.67 18.02
N GLN A 81 27.77 5.84 17.52
CA GLN A 81 28.90 5.97 16.63
C GLN A 81 30.18 5.69 17.45
N ASN A 82 30.47 4.42 17.68
CA ASN A 82 31.76 3.98 18.18
C ASN A 82 32.71 4.17 17.01
N SER A 83 33.43 5.28 17.03
CA SER A 83 34.49 5.62 16.10
C SER A 83 35.64 4.63 16.25
N SER A 84 35.55 3.48 15.59
CA SER A 84 36.68 2.63 15.22
C SER A 84 36.21 1.58 14.23
N ASP A 85 36.82 1.61 13.03
CA ASP A 85 36.74 0.64 11.94
C ASP A 85 35.49 0.60 11.03
N GLY A 86 35.49 1.55 10.09
CA GLY A 86 35.80 1.19 8.69
C GLY A 86 34.82 0.35 7.86
N SER A 87 33.64 -0.03 8.37
CA SER A 87 32.64 -0.74 7.56
C SER A 87 31.37 0.10 7.37
N VAL A 88 31.33 0.81 6.25
CA VAL A 88 30.19 1.61 5.81
C VAL A 88 29.01 0.67 5.49
N LEU A 89 27.96 0.73 6.32
CA LEU A 89 26.65 0.17 5.96
C LEU A 89 26.07 1.00 4.80
N PRO A 90 25.70 0.40 3.66
CA PRO A 90 25.32 1.14 2.45
C PRO A 90 23.94 1.83 2.50
N TYR A 91 23.21 1.74 3.62
CA TYR A 91 21.86 2.31 3.72
C TYR A 91 21.54 2.82 5.12
N ALA A 92 22.32 3.78 5.61
CA ALA A 92 21.87 4.66 6.69
C ALA A 92 21.37 5.96 6.05
N PRO A 93 20.09 6.35 6.19
CA PRO A 93 19.66 7.67 5.75
C PRO A 93 20.40 8.69 6.61
N SER A 94 21.35 9.41 6.00
CA SER A 94 22.08 10.45 6.71
C SER A 94 21.09 11.57 7.05
N SER A 95 20.61 11.58 8.29
CA SER A 95 20.02 12.78 8.88
C SER A 95 21.16 13.75 9.10
N GLN A 96 21.52 14.51 8.04
CA GLN A 96 22.36 15.69 8.19
C GLN A 96 21.57 16.77 8.91
N LEU A 97 21.32 16.57 10.20
CA LEU A 97 20.98 17.65 11.11
C LEU A 97 22.27 18.47 11.28
N LYS A 98 22.46 19.45 10.41
CA LYS A 98 23.34 20.58 10.74
C LYS A 98 22.80 21.13 12.06
N SER A 99 23.60 21.04 13.11
CA SER A 99 23.29 21.64 14.40
C SER A 99 23.17 23.15 14.20
N PHE A 100 21.97 23.63 13.91
CA PHE A 100 21.66 25.04 14.07
C PHE A 100 21.78 25.30 15.57
N ALA A 101 22.83 26.02 15.96
CA ALA A 101 23.02 26.49 17.32
C ALA A 101 21.69 27.13 17.78
N SER A 102 21.09 26.54 18.81
CA SER A 102 19.85 27.06 19.37
C SER A 102 20.08 28.52 19.76
N PRO A 103 19.22 29.49 19.36
CA PRO A 103 19.36 30.86 19.82
C PRO A 103 19.30 30.86 21.35
N LYS A 104 20.39 31.30 22.00
CA LYS A 104 20.39 31.47 23.45
C LYS A 104 19.37 32.55 23.79
N MET A 105 18.21 32.15 24.31
CA MET A 105 17.25 33.09 24.88
C MET A 105 17.86 33.67 26.17
N SER A 106 18.46 34.85 26.05
CA SER A 106 18.88 35.64 27.20
C SER A 106 17.62 36.17 27.90
N ALA A 107 17.46 35.86 29.19
CA ALA A 107 16.41 36.44 30.00
C ALA A 107 16.65 37.95 30.10
N ARG A 108 15.88 38.74 29.34
CA ARG A 108 15.83 40.19 29.52
C ARG A 108 15.29 40.46 30.92
N SER A 109 16.15 40.98 31.78
CA SER A 109 15.79 41.46 33.11
C SER A 109 14.77 42.60 32.95
N PHE A 110 13.51 42.33 33.27
CA PHE A 110 12.51 43.38 33.42
C PHE A 110 12.79 44.12 34.73
N ARG A 111 13.61 45.18 34.66
CA ARG A 111 13.64 46.17 35.73
C ARG A 111 12.34 46.95 35.69
N ASN A 112 11.55 46.74 36.72
CA ASN A 112 10.30 47.41 37.08
C ASN A 112 10.28 48.88 36.64
N ILE A 113 9.30 49.23 35.81
CA ILE A 113 8.82 50.60 35.68
C ILE A 113 7.40 50.60 36.26
N ILE A 114 7.30 50.88 37.57
CA ILE A 114 6.08 51.41 38.17
C ILE A 114 6.49 52.54 39.11
N LYS A 115 6.19 53.75 38.63
CA LYS A 115 5.93 55.06 39.27
C LYS A 115 6.73 55.46 40.51
#